data_AF-A0A7C7MC78-F1
#
_entry.id   AF-A0A7C7MC78-F1
#
_cell.length_a   1.000
_cell.length_b   1.000
_cell.length_c   1.000
_cell.angle_alpha   90.00
_cell.angle_beta   90.00
_cell.angle_gamma   90.00
#
_symmetry.space_group_name_H-M   'P 1'
#
loop_
_entity.id
_entity.type
_entity.pdbx_description
1 polymer ?
#
loop_
_entity_poly.entity_id
_entity_poly.type
_entity_poly.pdbx_seq_one_letter_code
_entity_poly.pdbx_strand_id
1 'polypeptide(L)'
;MITKIISWITLIALLLIAPSAMIMGESTESENGLKITSQELVLTNMETLNLTLDFSGFTGSSAVESISITIQSGGPESSIILLESEIDSANISNSTANFNEPVQSFWDGSHHFSATMNLLNSNDEVLASIVEYFVVFEQSGLLNPSKFVVFGDSLSDQGNVEAYTNLINSPPYWQGRITNGPVWAEWTGAGFGIEMERGTGGSLNGTNRAWGGAAAGEGLYQGVVMNAGPQIEDYLSHNEVNDADLFAIWIGGNNFLRGASDTQQVVDLIIGHVETLSNAGATRIVVMNLPNMELTPYYSEFTEQEIADAREDSATYNSQILHDVIALNARTNAVIQLVEINKMFDNVAENIEYYHITEIAEPVCEFEGEMCIGSPDSVPPSDGHLFFDSVHPTELTHRILGKAIHEAISTADFDGDTVSIEDDLCPNTPFNGTVDENGCAASELDDDADGVFNDVDQCENTANDTDNIDESGCQTIIELADGEFQCDNGDIISQDSVNNGEQDCIDGSDETVSESHTKAGLPTIGIAGIFIAISGAIIATNHRIKE
;
A
#
# COMPACT_ATOMS: atom_id res chain seq x y z
N MET A 1 -35.39 -41.56 -3.24
CA MET A 1 -35.20 -40.10 -3.04
C MET A 1 -34.41 -39.76 -1.79
N ILE A 2 -33.65 -40.71 -1.20
CA ILE A 2 -32.68 -40.49 -0.13
C ILE A 2 -31.53 -41.47 -0.40
N THR A 3 -30.70 -41.17 -1.40
CA THR A 3 -29.46 -41.92 -1.73
C THR A 3 -28.59 -41.20 -2.77
N LYS A 4 -28.84 -39.91 -3.05
CA LYS A 4 -28.05 -39.10 -4.00
C LYS A 4 -27.54 -37.77 -3.42
N ILE A 5 -27.64 -37.56 -2.10
CA ILE A 5 -27.27 -36.29 -1.44
C ILE A 5 -25.94 -36.40 -0.65
N ILE A 6 -25.39 -37.60 -0.46
CA ILE A 6 -24.16 -37.80 0.35
C ILE A 6 -22.87 -37.76 -0.50
N SER A 7 -22.96 -37.68 -1.83
CA SER A 7 -21.78 -37.70 -2.72
C SER A 7 -21.28 -36.31 -3.18
N TRP A 8 -21.94 -35.22 -2.76
CA TRP A 8 -21.57 -33.86 -3.19
C TRP A 8 -20.81 -33.07 -2.11
N ILE A 9 -20.90 -33.46 -0.84
CA ILE A 9 -20.27 -32.72 0.27
C ILE A 9 -18.78 -33.08 0.45
N THR A 10 -18.32 -34.23 -0.07
CA THR A 10 -16.89 -34.62 -0.03
C THR A 10 -16.10 -34.24 -1.27
N LEU A 11 -16.73 -33.65 -2.30
CA LEU A 11 -16.04 -33.16 -3.51
C LEU A 11 -15.84 -31.64 -3.49
N ILE A 12 -16.59 -30.91 -2.67
CA ILE A 12 -16.49 -29.44 -2.55
C ILE A 12 -15.39 -29.02 -1.56
N ALA A 13 -14.91 -29.92 -0.69
CA ALA A 13 -13.78 -29.65 0.21
C ALA A 13 -12.39 -29.89 -0.44
N LEU A 14 -12.32 -30.27 -1.72
CA LEU A 14 -11.05 -30.51 -2.44
C LEU A 14 -10.80 -29.52 -3.58
N LEU A 15 -11.58 -28.44 -3.67
CA LEU A 15 -11.52 -27.43 -4.74
C LEU A 15 -11.37 -25.99 -4.22
N LEU A 16 -10.95 -25.83 -2.96
CA LEU A 16 -10.59 -24.56 -2.31
C LEU A 16 -9.10 -24.49 -1.95
N ILE A 17 -8.27 -25.18 -2.71
CA ILE A 17 -6.84 -24.90 -2.76
C ILE A 17 -6.63 -24.55 -4.21
N ALA A 18 -6.60 -23.26 -4.53
CA ALA A 18 -5.94 -22.81 -5.75
C ALA A 18 -4.62 -23.58 -5.80
N PRO A 19 -4.25 -24.23 -6.91
CA PRO A 19 -2.95 -24.84 -6.97
C PRO A 19 -1.97 -23.71 -6.70
N SER A 20 -1.39 -23.68 -5.50
CA SER A 20 -0.16 -22.96 -5.24
C SER A 20 0.71 -23.40 -6.40
N ALA A 21 0.97 -22.48 -7.33
CA ALA A 21 1.96 -22.70 -8.35
C ALA A 21 3.15 -23.28 -7.58
N MET A 22 3.54 -24.49 -7.93
CA MET A 22 4.68 -25.12 -7.30
C MET A 22 5.85 -24.24 -7.74
N ILE A 23 6.21 -23.26 -6.91
CA ILE A 23 7.36 -22.40 -7.13
C ILE A 23 8.51 -23.40 -7.20
N MET A 24 9.06 -23.58 -8.40
CA MET A 24 10.30 -24.32 -8.52
C MET A 24 11.31 -23.51 -7.73
N GLY A 25 11.88 -24.13 -6.70
CA GLY A 25 12.83 -23.43 -5.87
C GLY A 25 14.00 -22.90 -6.69
N GLU A 26 14.39 -21.67 -6.43
CA GLU A 26 15.59 -21.06 -7.01
C GLU A 26 16.81 -21.81 -6.47
N SER A 27 17.84 -22.03 -7.30
CA SER A 27 18.96 -22.87 -6.90
C SER A 27 20.33 -22.35 -7.36
N THR A 28 21.25 -22.28 -6.41
CA THR A 28 22.65 -21.92 -6.64
C THR A 28 23.55 -23.14 -6.45
N GLU A 29 24.47 -23.37 -7.38
CA GLU A 29 25.43 -24.49 -7.34
C GLU A 29 26.87 -23.98 -7.26
N SER A 30 27.67 -24.57 -6.37
CA SER A 30 29.09 -24.28 -6.23
C SER A 30 29.97 -25.28 -6.99
N GLU A 31 31.19 -24.87 -7.33
CA GLU A 31 32.18 -25.76 -7.96
C GLU A 31 32.58 -26.98 -7.08
N ASN A 32 32.33 -26.91 -5.78
CA ASN A 32 32.66 -27.96 -4.81
C ASN A 32 31.52 -29.00 -4.61
N GLY A 33 30.45 -28.90 -5.40
CA GLY A 33 29.32 -29.84 -5.35
C GLY A 33 28.30 -29.57 -4.23
N LEU A 34 28.32 -28.37 -3.66
CA LEU A 34 27.24 -27.86 -2.79
C LEU A 34 26.19 -27.19 -3.66
N LYS A 35 24.93 -27.34 -3.28
CA LYS A 35 23.76 -26.71 -3.89
C LYS A 35 22.87 -26.12 -2.82
N ILE A 36 22.48 -24.86 -2.95
CA ILE A 36 21.39 -24.28 -2.16
C ILE A 36 20.14 -24.28 -3.03
N THR A 37 19.00 -24.63 -2.43
CA THR A 37 17.68 -24.36 -3.01
C THR A 37 16.83 -23.56 -2.05
N SER A 38 16.15 -22.54 -2.54
CA SER A 38 15.22 -21.70 -1.78
C SER A 38 13.79 -21.86 -2.26
N GLN A 39 12.82 -21.54 -1.42
CA GLN A 39 11.42 -21.39 -1.86
C GLN A 39 11.16 -20.02 -2.51
N GLU A 40 11.80 -18.98 -2.01
CA GLU A 40 11.65 -17.58 -2.43
C GLU A 40 12.91 -16.81 -2.00
N LEU A 41 13.41 -15.92 -2.86
CA LEU A 41 14.57 -15.06 -2.57
C LEU A 41 14.26 -13.58 -2.82
N VAL A 42 13.06 -13.27 -3.33
CA VAL A 42 12.49 -11.92 -3.35
C VAL A 42 11.47 -11.80 -2.21
N LEU A 43 11.98 -11.51 -1.02
CA LEU A 43 11.23 -11.60 0.24
C LEU A 43 10.65 -10.26 0.68
N THR A 44 9.71 -10.29 1.62
CA THR A 44 9.36 -9.15 2.48
C THR A 44 9.88 -9.35 3.90
N ASN A 45 9.96 -8.27 4.67
CA ASN A 45 10.31 -8.32 6.10
C ASN A 45 9.31 -9.14 6.95
N MET A 46 8.14 -9.49 6.42
CA MET A 46 7.12 -10.32 7.07
C MET A 46 7.23 -11.82 6.73
N GLU A 47 8.11 -12.18 5.79
CA GLU A 47 8.27 -13.55 5.30
C GLU A 47 9.38 -14.32 6.08
N THR A 48 9.61 -15.58 5.70
CA THR A 48 10.65 -16.43 6.27
C THR A 48 11.63 -16.84 5.18
N LEU A 49 12.91 -16.66 5.43
CA LEU A 49 13.97 -17.16 4.57
C LEU A 49 14.07 -18.68 4.76
N ASN A 50 13.82 -19.45 3.69
CA ASN A 50 13.84 -20.92 3.71
C ASN A 50 14.92 -21.43 2.75
N LEU A 51 16.07 -21.82 3.28
CA LEU A 51 17.20 -22.33 2.51
C LEU A 51 17.41 -23.81 2.79
N THR A 52 17.65 -24.58 1.73
CA THR A 52 18.00 -26.00 1.81
C THR A 52 19.36 -26.21 1.18
N LEU A 53 20.33 -26.62 1.99
CA LEU A 53 21.66 -26.99 1.52
C LEU A 53 21.71 -28.48 1.21
N ASP A 54 21.97 -28.84 -0.05
CA ASP A 54 22.34 -30.18 -0.49
C ASP A 54 23.86 -30.23 -0.75
N PHE A 55 24.55 -31.09 -0.02
CA PHE A 55 25.98 -31.33 -0.18
C PHE A 55 26.28 -32.80 -0.51
N SER A 56 25.31 -33.52 -1.09
CA SER A 56 25.51 -34.91 -1.56
C SER A 56 26.58 -35.02 -2.67
N GLY A 57 26.82 -33.94 -3.42
CA GLY A 57 27.87 -33.81 -4.42
C GLY A 57 29.27 -33.51 -3.85
N PHE A 58 29.39 -33.20 -2.55
CA PHE A 58 30.66 -32.88 -1.91
C PHE A 58 31.58 -34.11 -1.84
N THR A 59 32.82 -33.97 -2.33
CA THR A 59 33.80 -35.07 -2.44
C THR A 59 34.99 -34.96 -1.49
N GLY A 60 34.94 -34.05 -0.51
CA GLY A 60 36.02 -33.85 0.46
C GLY A 60 36.29 -35.10 1.32
N SER A 61 37.54 -35.23 1.76
CA SER A 61 37.98 -36.39 2.54
C SER A 61 37.64 -36.34 4.03
N SER A 62 37.28 -35.16 4.55
CA SER A 62 36.89 -34.93 5.94
C SER A 62 35.38 -35.09 6.11
N ALA A 63 34.97 -35.63 7.26
CA ALA A 63 33.55 -35.68 7.64
C ALA A 63 33.04 -34.28 7.95
N VAL A 64 31.81 -34.00 7.51
CA VAL A 64 31.04 -32.80 7.89
C VAL A 64 30.43 -33.06 9.27
N GLU A 65 30.72 -32.19 10.23
CA GLU A 65 30.25 -32.30 11.62
C GLU A 65 29.19 -31.24 11.97
N SER A 66 29.28 -30.07 11.35
CA SER A 66 28.29 -29.01 11.47
C SER A 66 28.29 -28.10 10.24
N ILE A 67 27.29 -27.22 10.17
CA ILE A 67 27.15 -26.20 9.12
C ILE A 67 26.96 -24.86 9.80
N SER A 68 27.85 -23.90 9.57
CA SER A 68 27.63 -22.52 10.01
C SER A 68 26.85 -21.75 8.94
N ILE A 69 25.90 -20.93 9.35
CA ILE A 69 25.20 -19.95 8.50
C ILE A 69 25.47 -18.54 9.03
N THR A 70 25.86 -17.64 8.14
CA THR A 70 26.05 -16.22 8.43
C THR A 70 25.17 -15.40 7.48
N ILE A 71 24.32 -14.53 8.03
CA ILE A 71 23.55 -13.55 7.25
C ILE A 71 24.17 -12.17 7.41
N GLN A 72 24.39 -11.50 6.28
CA GLN A 72 25.00 -10.17 6.20
C GLN A 72 24.12 -9.22 5.38
N SER A 73 24.14 -7.93 5.75
CA SER A 73 23.63 -6.86 4.87
C SER A 73 24.68 -6.59 3.80
N GLY A 74 24.29 -6.71 2.53
CA GLY A 74 25.13 -6.75 1.35
C GLY A 74 25.80 -8.11 1.12
N GLY A 75 26.94 -8.09 0.44
CA GLY A 75 27.66 -9.31 0.04
C GLY A 75 28.50 -9.93 1.17
N PRO A 76 29.11 -11.09 0.93
CA PRO A 76 29.86 -11.85 1.95
C PRO A 76 31.09 -11.11 2.51
N GLU A 77 31.59 -10.11 1.78
CA GLU A 77 32.68 -9.23 2.21
C GLU A 77 32.21 -8.09 3.14
N SER A 78 30.90 -7.97 3.37
CA SER A 78 30.33 -6.94 4.24
C SER A 78 30.76 -7.13 5.69
N SER A 79 31.09 -6.03 6.37
CA SER A 79 31.40 -6.03 7.80
C SER A 79 30.16 -6.11 8.70
N ILE A 80 28.95 -6.06 8.13
CA ILE A 80 27.69 -6.04 8.89
C ILE A 80 27.13 -7.46 8.94
N ILE A 81 27.46 -8.18 10.01
CA ILE A 81 26.89 -9.50 10.31
C ILE A 81 25.65 -9.30 11.17
N LEU A 82 24.53 -9.83 10.70
CA LEU A 82 23.22 -9.66 11.32
C LEU A 82 22.78 -10.91 12.08
N LEU A 83 23.17 -12.09 11.59
CA LEU A 83 22.87 -13.36 12.22
C LEU A 83 23.98 -14.38 12.00
N GLU A 84 24.30 -15.12 13.06
CA GLU A 84 25.17 -16.29 13.03
C GLU A 84 24.43 -17.47 13.66
N SER A 85 24.41 -18.59 12.95
CA SER A 85 23.73 -19.82 13.38
C SER A 85 24.56 -21.04 13.01
N GLU A 86 24.32 -22.15 13.69
CA GLU A 86 25.01 -23.42 13.43
C GLU A 86 24.00 -24.57 13.44
N ILE A 87 24.05 -25.40 12.41
CA ILE A 87 23.27 -26.64 12.30
C ILE A 87 24.18 -27.81 12.66
N ASP A 88 23.92 -28.40 13.82
CA ASP A 88 24.62 -29.61 14.27
C ASP A 88 24.33 -30.81 13.36
N SER A 89 25.29 -31.75 13.28
CA SER A 89 25.15 -33.03 12.56
C SER A 89 23.88 -33.83 12.89
N ALA A 90 23.30 -33.66 14.08
CA ALA A 90 22.05 -34.31 14.46
C ALA A 90 20.83 -33.87 13.62
N ASN A 91 20.89 -32.66 13.04
CA ASN A 91 19.85 -32.08 12.20
C ASN A 91 20.18 -32.15 10.70
N ILE A 92 21.29 -32.80 10.36
CA ILE A 92 21.67 -33.11 8.98
C ILE A 92 21.08 -34.47 8.61
N SER A 93 20.34 -34.54 7.50
CA SER A 93 19.75 -35.79 7.02
C SER A 93 20.06 -35.99 5.54
N ASN A 94 20.62 -37.16 5.20
CA ASN A 94 20.98 -37.51 3.81
C ASN A 94 21.83 -36.46 3.06
N SER A 95 22.79 -35.84 3.75
CA SER A 95 23.60 -34.73 3.21
C SER A 95 22.78 -33.51 2.80
N THR A 96 21.66 -33.29 3.50
CA THR A 96 20.79 -32.13 3.36
C THR A 96 20.57 -31.47 4.71
N ALA A 97 20.57 -30.14 4.73
CA ALA A 97 20.24 -29.33 5.91
C ALA A 97 19.26 -28.21 5.52
N ASN A 98 18.28 -27.96 6.39
CA ASN A 98 17.29 -26.90 6.19
C ASN A 98 17.54 -25.78 7.19
N PHE A 99 17.51 -24.55 6.70
CA PHE A 99 17.61 -23.33 7.47
C PHE A 99 16.35 -22.50 7.24
N ASN A 100 15.62 -22.21 8.31
CA ASN A 100 14.39 -21.44 8.26
C ASN A 100 14.49 -20.32 9.29
N GLU A 101 14.51 -19.07 8.84
CA GLU A 101 14.70 -17.91 9.70
C GLU A 101 13.72 -16.80 9.34
N PRO A 102 12.87 -16.33 10.28
CA PRO A 102 12.00 -15.18 10.04
C PRO A 102 12.82 -13.96 9.69
N VAL A 103 12.46 -13.24 8.62
CA VAL A 103 13.26 -12.10 8.14
C VAL A 103 13.40 -11.01 9.22
N GLN A 104 12.36 -10.79 10.03
CA GLN A 104 12.38 -9.86 11.16
C GLN A 104 13.51 -10.09 12.19
N SER A 105 14.09 -11.29 12.26
CA SER A 105 15.14 -11.56 13.25
C SER A 105 16.50 -10.97 12.87
N PHE A 106 16.72 -10.68 11.59
CA PHE A 106 17.97 -10.16 11.07
C PHE A 106 17.82 -8.86 10.26
N TRP A 107 16.62 -8.50 9.81
CA TRP A 107 16.40 -7.32 8.97
C TRP A 107 16.79 -6.02 9.69
N ASP A 108 17.59 -5.20 9.01
CA ASP A 108 18.15 -3.94 9.52
C ASP A 108 17.69 -2.71 8.73
N GLY A 109 16.70 -2.87 7.86
CA GLY A 109 16.25 -1.83 6.92
C GLY A 109 16.98 -1.84 5.57
N SER A 110 18.01 -2.69 5.39
CA SER A 110 18.64 -2.88 4.08
C SER A 110 17.74 -3.70 3.15
N HIS A 111 18.02 -3.63 1.84
CA HIS A 111 17.37 -4.48 0.83
C HIS A 111 18.20 -5.70 0.44
N HIS A 112 19.52 -5.53 0.29
CA HIS A 112 20.40 -6.57 -0.24
C HIS A 112 21.04 -7.39 0.88
N PHE A 113 20.96 -8.71 0.80
CA PHE A 113 21.53 -9.61 1.80
C PHE A 113 22.26 -10.78 1.15
N SER A 114 23.15 -11.40 1.93
CA SER A 114 23.76 -12.68 1.59
C SER A 114 23.71 -13.64 2.77
N ALA A 115 23.50 -14.92 2.46
CA ALA A 115 23.58 -16.04 3.38
C ALA A 115 24.77 -16.93 2.99
N THR A 116 25.82 -16.91 3.81
CA THR A 116 26.99 -17.78 3.62
C THR A 116 26.82 -19.05 4.44
N MET A 117 26.89 -20.21 3.79
CA MET A 117 26.87 -21.52 4.46
C MET A 117 28.22 -22.23 4.31
N ASN A 118 28.83 -22.60 5.44
CA ASN A 118 30.09 -23.32 5.47
C ASN A 118 29.91 -24.72 6.03
N LEU A 119 30.45 -25.73 5.35
CA LEU A 119 30.60 -27.08 5.90
C LEU A 119 31.82 -27.10 6.82
N LEU A 120 31.64 -27.52 8.07
CA LEU A 120 32.71 -27.57 9.07
C LEU A 120 33.07 -29.01 9.45
N ASN A 121 34.34 -29.23 9.78
CA ASN A 121 34.79 -30.47 10.41
C ASN A 121 34.85 -30.33 11.95
N SER A 122 35.30 -31.38 12.63
CA SER A 122 35.41 -31.40 14.11
C SER A 122 36.43 -30.41 14.72
N ASN A 123 37.21 -29.71 13.89
CA ASN A 123 38.15 -28.67 14.31
C ASN A 123 37.68 -27.26 13.89
N ASP A 124 36.42 -27.11 13.48
CA ASP A 124 35.85 -25.86 12.94
C ASP A 124 36.55 -25.35 11.68
N GLU A 125 37.21 -26.24 10.93
CA GLU A 125 37.82 -25.89 9.64
C GLU A 125 36.77 -25.93 8.53
N VAL A 126 36.70 -24.85 7.74
CA VAL A 126 35.83 -24.75 6.57
C VAL A 126 36.29 -25.72 5.48
N LEU A 127 35.43 -26.70 5.17
CA LEU A 127 35.65 -27.71 4.14
C LEU A 127 35.19 -27.24 2.77
N ALA A 128 34.07 -26.52 2.73
CA ALA A 128 33.49 -25.90 1.55
C ALA A 128 32.54 -24.78 1.99
N SER A 129 32.31 -23.83 1.10
CA SER A 129 31.43 -22.69 1.31
C SER A 129 30.57 -22.47 0.07
N ILE A 130 29.37 -21.96 0.30
CA ILE A 130 28.45 -21.51 -0.74
C ILE A 130 27.72 -20.26 -0.21
N VAL A 131 27.44 -19.33 -1.10
CA VAL A 131 26.74 -18.07 -0.78
C VAL A 131 25.46 -18.02 -1.58
N GLU A 132 24.36 -17.67 -0.92
CA GLU A 132 23.10 -17.33 -1.57
C GLU A 132 22.83 -15.85 -1.34
N TYR A 133 22.53 -15.12 -2.41
CA TYR A 133 22.12 -13.73 -2.32
C TYR A 133 20.58 -13.66 -2.31
N PHE A 134 20.02 -12.63 -1.69
CA PHE A 134 18.57 -12.41 -1.70
C PHE A 134 18.24 -10.95 -1.42
N VAL A 135 17.00 -10.57 -1.70
CA VAL A 135 16.47 -9.23 -1.44
C VAL A 135 15.31 -9.29 -0.46
N VAL A 136 15.21 -8.29 0.41
CA VAL A 136 14.10 -8.09 1.33
C VAL A 136 13.50 -6.70 1.09
N PHE A 137 12.20 -6.65 0.82
CA PHE A 137 11.43 -5.41 0.78
C PHE A 137 10.65 -5.20 2.07
N GLU A 138 10.44 -3.95 2.45
CA GLU A 138 9.58 -3.62 3.58
C GLU A 138 8.11 -3.80 3.22
N GLN A 139 7.41 -4.61 4.01
CA GLN A 139 5.96 -4.69 3.99
C GLN A 139 5.41 -4.01 5.22
N SER A 140 5.05 -2.75 5.04
CA SER A 140 4.38 -1.96 6.06
C SER A 140 2.86 -2.21 6.05
N GLY A 141 2.25 -2.19 7.24
CA GLY A 141 0.81 -2.30 7.42
C GLY A 141 0.12 -0.95 7.56
N LEU A 142 0.76 0.16 7.18
CA LEU A 142 0.23 1.49 7.43
C LEU A 142 -0.74 1.95 6.33
N LEU A 143 -0.38 1.73 5.07
CA LEU A 143 -1.28 1.97 3.95
C LEU A 143 -2.15 0.73 3.70
N ASN A 144 -3.44 0.81 4.07
CA ASN A 144 -4.42 -0.26 3.83
C ASN A 144 -5.60 0.25 2.98
N PRO A 145 -5.49 0.23 1.65
CA PRO A 145 -6.58 0.70 0.81
C PRO A 145 -7.77 -0.28 0.80
N SER A 146 -9.00 0.23 0.71
CA SER A 146 -10.21 -0.59 0.50
C SER A 146 -10.25 -1.23 -0.88
N LYS A 147 -9.65 -0.56 -1.88
CA LYS A 147 -9.43 -1.08 -3.22
C LYS A 147 -8.09 -0.59 -3.76
N PHE A 148 -7.43 -1.44 -4.52
CA PHE A 148 -6.31 -1.04 -5.36
C PHE A 148 -6.74 -1.09 -6.83
N VAL A 149 -6.86 0.07 -7.46
CA VAL A 149 -7.41 0.27 -8.81
C VAL A 149 -6.28 0.67 -9.76
N VAL A 150 -6.10 -0.07 -10.85
CA VAL A 150 -4.96 0.10 -11.76
C VAL A 150 -5.45 0.41 -13.16
N PHE A 151 -4.91 1.49 -13.73
CA PHE A 151 -5.06 1.88 -15.13
C PHE A 151 -3.69 1.80 -15.82
N GLY A 152 -3.66 1.37 -17.07
CA GLY A 152 -2.39 1.22 -17.76
C GLY A 152 -2.43 0.40 -19.03
N ASP A 153 -1.26 -0.08 -19.42
CA ASP A 153 -1.05 -0.89 -20.61
C ASP A 153 -0.69 -2.34 -20.32
N SER A 154 0.12 -2.96 -21.20
CA SER A 154 0.53 -4.36 -21.13
C SER A 154 1.33 -4.69 -19.88
N LEU A 155 2.05 -3.70 -19.31
CA LEU A 155 2.80 -3.89 -18.07
C LEU A 155 1.88 -4.16 -16.88
N SER A 156 0.60 -3.79 -16.98
CA SER A 156 -0.39 -3.91 -15.91
C SER A 156 -1.57 -4.81 -16.26
N ASP A 157 -1.72 -5.24 -17.52
CA ASP A 157 -2.91 -5.95 -18.00
C ASP A 157 -3.03 -7.38 -17.42
N GLN A 158 -4.18 -7.65 -16.79
CA GLN A 158 -4.54 -8.95 -16.21
C GLN A 158 -5.37 -9.84 -17.18
N GLY A 159 -5.29 -9.57 -18.49
CA GLY A 159 -5.93 -10.35 -19.55
C GLY A 159 -7.18 -9.72 -20.17
N ASN A 160 -7.34 -8.41 -20.07
CA ASN A 160 -8.36 -7.65 -20.79
C ASN A 160 -8.15 -7.77 -22.31
N VAL A 161 -6.93 -7.62 -22.83
CA VAL A 161 -6.71 -7.80 -24.29
C VAL A 161 -7.04 -9.21 -24.74
N GLU A 162 -6.61 -10.21 -23.99
CA GLU A 162 -6.85 -11.61 -24.36
C GLU A 162 -8.34 -11.94 -24.41
N ALA A 163 -9.11 -11.45 -23.42
CA ALA A 163 -10.55 -11.70 -23.35
C ALA A 163 -11.34 -11.20 -24.57
N TYR A 164 -10.85 -10.17 -25.26
CA TYR A 164 -11.54 -9.55 -26.40
C TYR A 164 -10.95 -9.94 -27.76
N THR A 165 -9.66 -10.23 -27.81
CA THR A 165 -8.97 -10.47 -29.08
C THR A 165 -8.67 -11.96 -29.33
N ASN A 166 -8.48 -12.76 -28.27
CA ASN A 166 -7.93 -14.11 -28.33
C ASN A 166 -6.59 -14.17 -29.10
N LEU A 167 -5.79 -13.11 -29.04
CA LEU A 167 -4.51 -12.99 -29.75
C LEU A 167 -3.29 -13.27 -28.85
N ILE A 168 -3.47 -13.27 -27.53
CA ILE A 168 -2.41 -13.55 -26.56
C ILE A 168 -2.41 -15.05 -26.29
N ASN A 169 -1.66 -15.78 -27.13
CA ASN A 169 -1.56 -17.23 -27.01
C ASN A 169 -0.82 -17.62 -25.71
N SER A 170 -1.48 -18.41 -24.87
CA SER A 170 -0.87 -19.03 -23.70
C SER A 170 -0.78 -20.55 -23.88
N PRO A 171 0.42 -21.16 -23.95
CA PRO A 171 1.79 -20.57 -23.95
C PRO A 171 2.16 -19.86 -25.28
N PRO A 172 3.24 -19.01 -25.30
CA PRO A 172 4.23 -18.81 -24.22
C PRO A 172 3.83 -17.80 -23.15
N TYR A 173 2.82 -16.96 -23.39
CA TYR A 173 2.29 -16.01 -22.41
C TYR A 173 1.53 -16.73 -21.29
N TRP A 174 1.34 -16.09 -20.14
CA TRP A 174 0.70 -16.70 -18.97
C TRP A 174 -0.71 -16.17 -18.73
N GLN A 175 -1.72 -17.03 -18.93
CA GLN A 175 -3.13 -16.73 -18.59
C GLN A 175 -3.62 -15.35 -19.11
N GLY A 176 -3.22 -14.96 -20.32
CA GLY A 176 -3.58 -13.68 -20.94
C GLY A 176 -2.76 -12.46 -20.51
N ARG A 177 -1.79 -12.59 -19.61
CA ARG A 177 -0.78 -11.55 -19.30
C ARG A 177 0.30 -11.58 -20.36
N ILE A 178 0.85 -10.41 -20.71
CA ILE A 178 1.94 -10.30 -21.70
C ILE A 178 3.29 -10.47 -20.98
N THR A 179 3.45 -11.63 -20.34
CA THR A 179 4.65 -12.10 -19.63
C THR A 179 4.46 -13.60 -19.29
N ASN A 180 5.39 -14.21 -18.56
CA ASN A 180 5.35 -15.62 -18.10
C ASN A 180 4.70 -15.86 -16.72
N GLY A 181 4.04 -14.85 -16.13
CA GLY A 181 3.32 -14.98 -14.87
C GLY A 181 2.50 -13.75 -14.46
N PRO A 182 2.20 -13.55 -13.15
CA PRO A 182 1.50 -12.36 -12.70
C PRO A 182 2.29 -11.07 -12.94
N VAL A 183 1.59 -9.98 -13.24
CA VAL A 183 2.18 -8.65 -13.42
C VAL A 183 2.37 -7.93 -12.09
N TRP A 184 3.15 -6.84 -12.07
CA TRP A 184 3.50 -6.08 -10.86
C TRP A 184 2.27 -5.71 -10.02
N ALA A 185 1.16 -5.34 -10.67
CA ALA A 185 -0.06 -4.91 -10.02
C ALA A 185 -0.63 -6.03 -9.13
N GLU A 186 -0.58 -7.28 -9.60
CA GLU A 186 -1.05 -8.45 -8.85
C GLU A 186 -0.18 -8.66 -7.59
N TRP A 187 1.13 -8.44 -7.69
CA TRP A 187 2.07 -8.52 -6.57
C TRP A 187 1.91 -7.39 -5.56
N THR A 188 1.73 -6.15 -6.01
CA THR A 188 1.45 -5.00 -5.14
C THR A 188 0.10 -5.16 -4.43
N GLY A 189 -0.94 -5.59 -5.14
CA GLY A 189 -2.24 -5.90 -4.56
C GLY A 189 -2.14 -6.98 -3.48
N ALA A 190 -1.39 -8.05 -3.73
CA ALA A 190 -1.14 -9.10 -2.74
C ALA A 190 -0.42 -8.57 -1.49
N GLY A 191 0.49 -7.60 -1.63
CA GLY A 191 1.13 -6.91 -0.50
C GLY A 191 0.13 -6.23 0.44
N PHE A 192 -0.92 -5.63 -0.13
CA PHE A 192 -2.05 -5.06 0.62
C PHE A 192 -3.09 -6.10 1.08
N GLY A 193 -2.90 -7.39 0.76
CA GLY A 193 -3.89 -8.43 1.00
C GLY A 193 -5.12 -8.34 0.08
N ILE A 194 -5.00 -7.67 -1.07
CA ILE A 194 -6.06 -7.49 -2.08
C ILE A 194 -5.80 -8.42 -3.26
N GLU A 195 -6.71 -9.36 -3.50
CA GLU A 195 -6.71 -10.12 -4.75
C GLU A 195 -7.30 -9.24 -5.87
N MET A 196 -6.47 -8.91 -6.86
CA MET A 196 -6.89 -8.12 -8.00
C MET A 196 -7.65 -8.96 -9.02
N GLU A 197 -8.70 -8.38 -9.58
CA GLU A 197 -9.44 -8.96 -10.70
C GLU A 197 -9.49 -8.00 -11.89
N ARG A 198 -9.50 -8.57 -13.09
CA ARG A 198 -9.72 -7.81 -14.33
C ARG A 198 -11.09 -7.14 -14.33
N GLY A 199 -11.12 -5.90 -14.79
CA GLY A 199 -12.32 -5.07 -14.89
C GLY A 199 -12.48 -4.42 -16.25
N THR A 200 -13.72 -4.38 -16.74
CA THR A 200 -14.11 -3.71 -17.98
C THR A 200 -15.62 -3.65 -18.09
N GLY A 201 -16.17 -2.49 -18.46
CA GLY A 201 -17.60 -2.25 -18.43
C GLY A 201 -18.19 -2.31 -17.02
N GLY A 202 -19.51 -2.22 -16.96
CA GLY A 202 -20.29 -2.43 -15.73
C GLY A 202 -20.57 -3.90 -15.38
N SER A 203 -20.13 -4.87 -16.20
CA SER A 203 -20.35 -6.29 -15.94
C SER A 203 -19.18 -6.96 -15.21
N LEU A 204 -17.99 -6.36 -15.26
CA LEU A 204 -16.79 -6.81 -14.56
C LEU A 204 -16.28 -5.65 -13.70
N ASN A 205 -16.58 -5.71 -12.41
CA ASN A 205 -16.22 -4.68 -11.42
C ASN A 205 -14.80 -4.83 -10.88
N GLY A 206 -13.96 -5.65 -11.52
CA GLY A 206 -12.56 -5.80 -11.16
C GLY A 206 -11.82 -4.46 -11.19
N THR A 207 -10.83 -4.34 -10.33
CA THR A 207 -10.09 -3.10 -10.10
C THR A 207 -8.90 -2.92 -11.04
N ASN A 208 -8.47 -3.97 -11.75
CA ASN A 208 -7.47 -3.84 -12.81
C ASN A 208 -8.16 -3.52 -14.14
N ARG A 209 -8.03 -2.27 -14.58
CA ARG A 209 -8.64 -1.73 -15.81
C ARG A 209 -7.65 -1.61 -16.96
N ALA A 210 -6.40 -2.06 -16.80
CA ALA A 210 -5.35 -1.92 -17.80
C ALA A 210 -5.61 -2.78 -19.05
N TRP A 211 -5.07 -2.36 -20.20
CA TRP A 211 -5.19 -3.06 -21.47
C TRP A 211 -3.85 -3.07 -22.22
N GLY A 212 -3.36 -4.24 -22.60
CA GLY A 212 -2.21 -4.38 -23.48
C GLY A 212 -2.31 -3.51 -24.75
N GLY A 213 -1.27 -2.70 -24.99
CA GLY A 213 -1.25 -1.76 -26.10
C GLY A 213 -2.01 -0.45 -25.87
N ALA A 214 -2.51 -0.18 -24.67
CA ALA A 214 -3.08 1.14 -24.35
C ALA A 214 -2.00 2.24 -24.44
N ALA A 215 -2.36 3.40 -24.99
CA ALA A 215 -1.57 4.62 -24.89
C ALA A 215 -2.20 5.57 -23.86
N ALA A 216 -1.48 6.64 -23.48
CA ALA A 216 -1.95 7.66 -22.54
C ALA A 216 -3.18 8.45 -23.02
N GLY A 217 -3.53 8.37 -24.31
CA GLY A 217 -4.55 9.22 -24.92
C GLY A 217 -5.99 8.77 -24.71
N GLU A 218 -6.85 9.35 -25.55
CA GLU A 218 -8.29 9.04 -25.63
C GLU A 218 -8.61 7.93 -26.64
N GLY A 219 -9.83 7.42 -26.58
CA GLY A 219 -10.41 6.53 -27.60
C GLY A 219 -9.83 5.12 -27.63
N LEU A 220 -10.18 4.38 -28.69
CA LEU A 220 -9.81 2.98 -28.84
C LEU A 220 -8.66 2.80 -29.84
N TYR A 221 -7.62 2.10 -29.43
CA TYR A 221 -6.59 1.60 -30.34
C TYR A 221 -7.09 0.36 -31.09
N GLN A 222 -6.93 0.37 -32.42
CA GLN A 222 -7.46 -0.63 -33.36
C GLN A 222 -8.96 -0.98 -33.15
N GLY A 223 -9.74 -0.04 -32.60
CA GLY A 223 -11.17 -0.19 -32.37
C GLY A 223 -11.56 -1.14 -31.23
N VAL A 224 -10.60 -1.65 -30.45
CA VAL A 224 -10.86 -2.61 -29.36
C VAL A 224 -10.14 -2.23 -28.06
N VAL A 225 -8.86 -1.87 -28.14
CA VAL A 225 -8.03 -1.61 -26.95
C VAL A 225 -8.36 -0.24 -26.38
N MET A 226 -8.77 -0.17 -25.12
CA MET A 226 -9.06 1.09 -24.44
C MET A 226 -7.76 1.79 -24.06
N ASN A 227 -7.53 3.01 -24.55
CA ASN A 227 -6.47 3.87 -24.01
C ASN A 227 -6.85 4.33 -22.59
N ALA A 228 -5.92 4.99 -21.89
CA ALA A 228 -6.10 5.37 -20.48
C ALA A 228 -7.40 6.17 -20.22
N GLY A 229 -7.75 7.13 -21.09
CA GLY A 229 -8.97 7.93 -20.93
C GLY A 229 -10.23 7.08 -20.82
N PRO A 230 -10.56 6.24 -21.83
CA PRO A 230 -11.71 5.34 -21.75
C PRO A 230 -11.66 4.32 -20.60
N GLN A 231 -10.47 3.87 -20.15
CA GLN A 231 -10.39 2.99 -18.99
C GLN A 231 -10.90 3.70 -17.71
N ILE A 232 -10.50 4.96 -17.52
CA ILE A 232 -10.90 5.80 -16.39
C ILE A 232 -12.37 6.18 -16.48
N GLU A 233 -12.84 6.63 -17.65
CA GLU A 233 -14.25 6.95 -17.89
C GLU A 233 -15.16 5.74 -17.60
N ASP A 234 -14.74 4.56 -18.08
CA ASP A 234 -15.47 3.31 -17.84
C ASP A 234 -15.49 2.92 -16.36
N TYR A 235 -14.41 3.13 -15.62
CA TYR A 235 -14.40 2.87 -14.17
C TYR A 235 -15.33 3.83 -13.42
N LEU A 236 -15.19 5.13 -13.64
CA LEU A 236 -15.94 6.19 -12.94
C LEU A 236 -17.44 6.18 -13.26
N SER A 237 -17.83 5.68 -14.42
CA SER A 237 -19.25 5.53 -14.79
C SER A 237 -19.94 4.36 -14.07
N HIS A 238 -19.19 3.44 -13.46
CA HIS A 238 -19.72 2.24 -12.82
C HIS A 238 -19.37 2.09 -11.34
N ASN A 239 -18.46 2.92 -10.82
CA ASN A 239 -17.96 2.81 -9.45
C ASN A 239 -17.93 4.19 -8.79
N GLU A 240 -18.32 4.23 -7.52
CA GLU A 240 -18.07 5.39 -6.65
C GLU A 240 -16.63 5.34 -6.16
N VAL A 241 -15.98 6.50 -6.18
CA VAL A 241 -14.63 6.71 -5.67
C VAL A 241 -14.71 7.01 -4.18
N ASN A 242 -13.93 6.29 -3.39
CA ASN A 242 -13.78 6.53 -1.94
C ASN A 242 -12.38 7.06 -1.65
N ASP A 243 -12.25 7.86 -0.60
CA ASP A 243 -10.97 8.33 -0.05
C ASP A 243 -10.06 7.16 0.38
N ALA A 244 -10.66 6.07 0.85
CA ALA A 244 -9.98 4.83 1.20
C ALA A 244 -9.60 3.95 0.00
N ASP A 245 -9.90 4.33 -1.25
CA ASP A 245 -9.39 3.64 -2.43
C ASP A 245 -7.98 4.17 -2.80
N LEU A 246 -7.16 3.34 -3.47
CA LEU A 246 -5.85 3.71 -4.01
C LEU A 246 -5.86 3.49 -5.53
N PHE A 247 -5.51 4.53 -6.28
CA PHE A 247 -5.46 4.48 -7.73
C PHE A 247 -4.02 4.48 -8.23
N ALA A 248 -3.70 3.68 -9.23
CA ALA A 248 -2.39 3.70 -9.88
C ALA A 248 -2.52 3.83 -11.40
N ILE A 249 -1.67 4.67 -11.99
CA ILE A 249 -1.56 4.87 -13.43
C ILE A 249 -0.13 4.58 -13.87
N TRP A 250 0.03 3.57 -14.72
CA TRP A 250 1.29 3.31 -15.42
C TRP A 250 1.03 3.14 -16.93
N ILE A 251 1.37 4.19 -17.68
CA ILE A 251 1.06 4.33 -19.10
C ILE A 251 2.11 5.24 -19.77
N GLY A 252 2.29 5.10 -21.08
CA GLY A 252 3.05 6.05 -21.89
C GLY A 252 4.01 5.38 -22.88
N GLY A 253 4.52 4.19 -22.57
CA GLY A 253 5.47 3.48 -23.45
C GLY A 253 4.94 3.27 -24.86
N ASN A 254 3.67 2.90 -24.98
CA ASN A 254 2.98 2.75 -26.26
C ASN A 254 2.88 4.04 -27.09
N ASN A 255 2.94 5.23 -26.48
CA ASN A 255 3.00 6.49 -27.23
C ASN A 255 4.33 6.58 -27.99
N PHE A 256 5.44 6.30 -27.31
CA PHE A 256 6.79 6.35 -27.88
C PHE A 256 7.05 5.22 -28.88
N LEU A 257 6.59 3.99 -28.60
CA LEU A 257 6.65 2.87 -29.55
C LEU A 257 5.89 3.16 -30.86
N ARG A 258 4.92 4.08 -30.82
CA ARG A 258 4.15 4.55 -31.99
C ARG A 258 4.71 5.82 -32.62
N GLY A 259 5.88 6.27 -32.18
CA GLY A 259 6.60 7.41 -32.74
C GLY A 259 6.13 8.77 -32.22
N ALA A 260 5.56 8.84 -31.01
CA ALA A 260 5.38 10.13 -30.35
C ALA A 260 6.76 10.75 -30.07
N SER A 261 6.97 11.99 -30.50
CA SER A 261 8.21 12.75 -30.30
C SER A 261 8.03 13.97 -29.40
N ASP A 262 6.80 14.21 -28.94
CA ASP A 262 6.46 15.31 -28.03
C ASP A 262 6.22 14.71 -26.63
N THR A 263 7.29 14.64 -25.84
CA THR A 263 7.27 14.08 -24.49
C THR A 263 6.27 14.81 -23.58
N GLN A 264 6.21 16.15 -23.67
CA GLN A 264 5.31 16.96 -22.86
C GLN A 264 3.85 16.67 -23.19
N GLN A 265 3.50 16.47 -24.46
CA GLN A 265 2.13 16.08 -24.82
C GLN A 265 1.72 14.76 -24.17
N VAL A 266 2.62 13.79 -24.04
CA VAL A 266 2.31 12.52 -23.36
C VAL A 266 2.12 12.75 -21.85
N VAL A 267 2.97 13.57 -21.23
CA VAL A 267 2.83 13.96 -19.82
C VAL A 267 1.51 14.68 -19.57
N ASP A 268 1.14 15.66 -20.40
CA ASP A 268 -0.10 16.43 -20.28
C ASP A 268 -1.35 15.53 -20.28
N LEU A 269 -1.35 14.46 -21.09
CA LEU A 269 -2.43 13.47 -21.11
C LEU A 269 -2.55 12.74 -19.76
N ILE A 270 -1.43 12.27 -19.21
CA ILE A 270 -1.40 11.54 -17.94
C ILE A 270 -1.82 12.45 -16.78
N ILE A 271 -1.30 13.68 -16.75
CA ILE A 271 -1.69 14.68 -15.74
C ILE A 271 -3.18 15.00 -15.81
N GLY A 272 -3.76 15.10 -17.02
CA GLY A 272 -5.20 15.26 -17.19
C GLY A 272 -6.03 14.09 -16.64
N HIS A 273 -5.53 12.86 -16.76
CA HIS A 273 -6.16 11.67 -16.19
C HIS A 273 -6.10 11.65 -14.66
N VAL A 274 -4.95 12.00 -14.08
CA VAL A 274 -4.79 12.13 -12.62
C VAL A 274 -5.71 13.22 -12.07
N GLU A 275 -5.80 14.38 -12.75
CA GLU A 275 -6.70 15.47 -12.38
C GLU A 275 -8.19 15.03 -12.49
N THR A 276 -8.53 14.19 -13.47
CA THR A 276 -9.88 13.62 -13.60
C THR A 276 -10.24 12.71 -12.42
N LEU A 277 -9.32 11.85 -11.97
CA LEU A 277 -9.52 11.01 -10.79
C LEU A 277 -9.64 11.85 -9.52
N SER A 278 -8.77 12.84 -9.34
CA SER A 278 -8.83 13.76 -8.20
C SER A 278 -10.17 14.49 -8.14
N ASN A 279 -10.65 15.02 -9.27
CA ASN A 279 -11.95 15.68 -9.35
C ASN A 279 -13.14 14.72 -9.10
N ALA A 280 -12.95 13.42 -9.31
CA ALA A 280 -13.94 12.39 -8.99
C ALA A 280 -13.92 11.98 -7.51
N GLY A 281 -13.01 12.53 -6.70
CA GLY A 281 -12.90 12.28 -5.26
C GLY A 281 -11.75 11.36 -4.86
N ALA A 282 -10.87 10.97 -5.79
CA ALA A 282 -9.70 10.18 -5.43
C ALA A 282 -8.74 11.04 -4.62
N THR A 283 -8.44 10.63 -3.39
CA THR A 283 -7.49 11.33 -2.52
C THR A 283 -6.09 10.73 -2.60
N ARG A 284 -5.95 9.50 -3.10
CA ARG A 284 -4.68 8.76 -3.11
C ARG A 284 -4.38 8.17 -4.48
N ILE A 285 -3.38 8.72 -5.15
CA ILE A 285 -3.05 8.37 -6.54
C ILE A 285 -1.55 8.13 -6.68
N VAL A 286 -1.19 7.04 -7.33
CA VAL A 286 0.18 6.68 -7.69
C VAL A 286 0.34 6.84 -9.20
N VAL A 287 1.40 7.52 -9.60
CA VAL A 287 1.79 7.68 -11.00
C VAL A 287 3.16 7.05 -11.16
N MET A 288 3.36 6.30 -12.25
CA MET A 288 4.65 5.70 -12.56
C MET A 288 5.28 6.37 -13.77
N ASN A 289 6.57 6.64 -13.68
CA ASN A 289 7.32 7.15 -14.81
C ASN A 289 7.69 6.03 -15.81
N LEU A 290 8.37 6.40 -16.88
CA LEU A 290 8.70 5.47 -17.97
C LEU A 290 10.00 4.73 -17.64
N PRO A 291 10.08 3.40 -17.86
CA PRO A 291 11.35 2.71 -17.89
C PRO A 291 12.33 3.32 -18.90
N ASN A 292 13.63 3.04 -18.74
CA ASN A 292 14.64 3.41 -19.73
C ASN A 292 14.43 2.55 -20.99
N MET A 293 13.63 3.07 -21.94
CA MET A 293 13.12 2.31 -23.09
C MET A 293 14.26 1.83 -23.98
N GLU A 294 15.35 2.59 -24.08
CA GLU A 294 16.50 2.27 -24.91
C GLU A 294 17.27 1.04 -24.42
N LEU A 295 17.02 0.58 -23.20
CA LEU A 295 17.61 -0.62 -22.61
C LEU A 295 16.80 -1.88 -22.87
N THR A 296 15.62 -1.76 -23.50
CA THR A 296 14.79 -2.92 -23.85
C THR A 296 15.38 -3.67 -25.06
N PRO A 297 15.20 -5.00 -25.15
CA PRO A 297 15.71 -5.77 -26.29
C PRO A 297 15.16 -5.31 -27.64
N TYR A 298 14.00 -4.64 -27.68
CA TYR A 298 13.44 -4.00 -28.87
C TYR A 298 14.43 -3.06 -29.56
N TYR A 299 15.20 -2.30 -28.79
CA TYR A 299 16.19 -1.35 -29.34
C TYR A 299 17.51 -2.00 -29.79
N SER A 300 17.69 -3.31 -29.59
CA SER A 300 18.89 -4.04 -30.04
C SER A 300 19.05 -4.04 -31.58
N GLU A 301 17.96 -3.87 -32.32
CA GLU A 301 17.95 -3.84 -33.79
C GLU A 301 18.10 -2.42 -34.37
N PHE A 302 18.15 -1.40 -33.53
CA PHE A 302 18.15 0.02 -33.91
C PHE A 302 19.56 0.61 -34.06
N THR A 303 19.66 1.76 -34.71
CA THR A 303 20.93 2.49 -34.86
C THR A 303 21.34 3.20 -33.57
N GLU A 304 22.64 3.48 -33.41
CA GLU A 304 23.15 4.25 -32.26
C GLU A 304 22.45 5.61 -32.07
N GLN A 305 22.04 6.26 -33.17
CA GLN A 305 21.31 7.53 -33.11
C GLN A 305 19.89 7.34 -32.57
N GLU A 306 19.17 6.32 -33.03
CA GLU A 306 17.80 6.04 -32.55
C GLU A 306 17.80 5.63 -31.07
N ILE A 307 18.82 4.89 -30.61
CA ILE A 307 19.02 4.57 -29.20
C ILE A 307 19.30 5.84 -28.38
N ALA A 308 20.12 6.76 -28.92
CA ALA A 308 20.42 8.03 -28.25
C ALA A 308 19.18 8.93 -28.16
N ASP A 309 18.37 9.00 -29.22
CA ASP A 309 17.12 9.76 -29.25
C ASP A 309 16.12 9.18 -28.23
N ALA A 310 15.96 7.86 -28.17
CA ALA A 310 15.09 7.19 -27.20
C ALA A 310 15.53 7.45 -25.74
N ARG A 311 16.84 7.45 -25.46
CA ARG A 311 17.38 7.81 -24.15
C ARG A 311 17.04 9.26 -23.77
N GLU A 312 17.19 10.19 -24.71
CA GLU A 312 16.86 11.60 -24.49
C GLU A 312 15.36 11.78 -24.23
N ASP A 313 14.51 11.10 -24.99
CA ASP A 313 13.06 11.11 -24.83
C ASP A 313 12.64 10.54 -23.45
N SER A 314 13.15 9.36 -23.07
CA SER A 314 12.89 8.75 -21.75
C SER A 314 13.33 9.67 -20.60
N ALA A 315 14.54 10.23 -20.68
CA ALA A 315 15.04 11.14 -19.64
C ALA A 315 14.22 12.45 -19.55
N THR A 316 13.84 13.01 -20.70
CA THR A 316 13.06 14.24 -20.77
C THR A 316 11.65 14.01 -20.22
N TYR A 317 10.99 12.93 -20.64
CA TYR A 317 9.68 12.53 -20.13
C TYR A 317 9.72 12.33 -18.60
N ASN A 318 10.71 11.58 -18.09
CA ASN A 318 10.82 11.30 -16.65
C ASN A 318 11.06 12.57 -15.81
N SER A 319 11.78 13.56 -16.35
CA SER A 319 11.93 14.87 -15.69
C SER A 319 10.65 15.71 -15.74
N GLN A 320 9.90 15.67 -16.84
CA GLN A 320 8.67 16.45 -17.01
C GLN A 320 7.54 15.92 -16.12
N ILE A 321 7.34 14.59 -16.08
CA ILE A 321 6.28 14.00 -15.26
C ILE A 321 6.51 14.25 -13.77
N LEU A 322 7.77 14.23 -13.30
CA LEU A 322 8.11 14.63 -11.93
C LEU A 322 7.71 16.08 -11.64
N HIS A 323 8.10 17.00 -12.51
CA HIS A 323 7.75 18.41 -12.35
C HIS A 323 6.23 18.63 -12.32
N ASP A 324 5.50 17.98 -13.22
CA ASP A 324 4.07 18.22 -13.38
C ASP A 324 3.22 17.51 -12.33
N VAL A 325 3.67 16.36 -11.80
CA VAL A 325 3.05 15.72 -10.61
C VAL A 325 3.19 16.64 -9.39
N ILE A 326 4.37 17.22 -9.14
CA ILE A 326 4.56 18.20 -8.05
C ILE A 326 3.63 19.41 -8.23
N ALA A 327 3.51 19.92 -9.46
CA ALA A 327 2.63 21.04 -9.76
C ALA A 327 1.14 20.69 -9.64
N LEU A 328 0.76 19.43 -9.85
CA LEU A 328 -0.61 18.95 -9.67
C LEU A 328 -0.95 18.78 -8.18
N ASN A 329 -0.07 18.18 -7.39
CA ASN A 329 -0.22 18.06 -5.93
C ASN A 329 -0.51 19.42 -5.28
N ALA A 330 0.22 20.46 -5.66
CA ALA A 330 0.05 21.79 -5.08
C ALA A 330 -1.31 22.47 -5.38
N ARG A 331 -2.15 21.88 -6.25
CA ARG A 331 -3.46 22.45 -6.64
C ARG A 331 -4.62 21.48 -6.52
N THR A 332 -4.39 20.24 -6.09
CA THR A 332 -5.43 19.22 -5.87
C THR A 332 -5.52 18.86 -4.39
N ASN A 333 -6.67 18.36 -3.97
CA ASN A 333 -6.83 17.74 -2.65
C ASN A 333 -6.40 16.27 -2.64
N ALA A 334 -5.93 15.76 -3.79
CA ALA A 334 -5.34 14.45 -3.90
C ALA A 334 -3.86 14.52 -3.58
N VAL A 335 -3.42 13.49 -2.90
CA VAL A 335 -2.05 13.14 -2.69
C VAL A 335 -1.59 12.24 -3.84
N ILE A 336 -0.61 12.72 -4.61
CA ILE A 336 -0.13 12.09 -5.83
C ILE A 336 1.34 11.73 -5.68
N GLN A 337 1.61 10.45 -5.55
CA GLN A 337 2.98 9.95 -5.46
C GLN A 337 3.50 9.55 -6.83
N LEU A 338 4.68 10.06 -7.22
CA LEU A 338 5.41 9.54 -8.37
C LEU A 338 6.35 8.42 -7.92
N VAL A 339 6.17 7.23 -8.50
CA VAL A 339 7.11 6.12 -8.37
C VAL A 339 8.07 6.11 -9.56
N GLU A 340 9.36 6.22 -9.25
CA GLU A 340 10.44 6.27 -10.24
C GLU A 340 10.86 4.87 -10.70
N ILE A 341 10.01 4.26 -11.54
CA ILE A 341 10.24 2.91 -12.07
C ILE A 341 11.57 2.79 -12.82
N ASN A 342 12.00 3.82 -13.56
CA ASN A 342 13.30 3.79 -14.23
C ASN A 342 14.46 3.51 -13.27
N LYS A 343 14.43 4.11 -12.07
CA LYS A 343 15.45 3.90 -11.04
C LYS A 343 15.35 2.52 -10.40
N MET A 344 14.15 1.95 -10.31
CA MET A 344 13.97 0.57 -9.84
C MET A 344 14.60 -0.42 -10.82
N PHE A 345 14.38 -0.23 -12.14
CA PHE A 345 15.08 -1.03 -13.16
C PHE A 345 16.59 -0.86 -13.11
N ASP A 346 17.09 0.37 -12.95
CA ASP A 346 18.54 0.64 -12.82
C ASP A 346 19.11 -0.09 -11.58
N ASN A 347 18.42 -0.03 -10.44
CA ASN A 347 18.86 -0.73 -9.23
C ASN A 347 18.94 -2.25 -9.43
N VAL A 348 17.95 -2.83 -10.12
CA VAL A 348 17.93 -4.26 -10.44
C VAL A 348 19.10 -4.61 -11.38
N ALA A 349 19.30 -3.84 -12.44
CA ALA A 349 20.38 -4.05 -13.41
C ALA A 349 21.79 -3.86 -12.82
N GLU A 350 21.94 -3.01 -11.81
CA GLU A 350 23.20 -2.78 -11.11
C GLU A 350 23.51 -3.84 -10.04
N ASN A 351 22.51 -4.60 -9.57
CA ASN A 351 22.62 -5.53 -8.44
C ASN A 351 22.04 -6.92 -8.76
N ILE A 352 22.18 -7.39 -10.01
CA ILE A 352 21.51 -8.60 -10.54
C ILE A 352 21.69 -9.87 -9.70
N GLU A 353 22.82 -10.00 -8.99
CA GLU A 353 23.13 -11.14 -8.13
C GLU A 353 22.14 -11.32 -6.97
N TYR A 354 21.60 -10.22 -6.40
CA TYR A 354 20.61 -10.27 -5.31
C TYR A 354 19.19 -10.58 -5.80
N TYR A 355 18.95 -10.45 -7.10
CA TYR A 355 17.64 -10.56 -7.72
C TYR A 355 17.48 -11.86 -8.52
N HIS A 356 18.49 -12.74 -8.52
CA HIS A 356 18.54 -13.97 -9.32
C HIS A 356 18.37 -13.73 -10.83
N ILE A 357 18.79 -12.55 -11.28
CA ILE A 357 18.82 -12.22 -12.69
C ILE A 357 20.20 -12.60 -13.23
N THR A 358 20.19 -13.42 -14.26
CA THR A 358 21.39 -13.92 -14.96
C THR A 358 21.53 -13.33 -16.36
N GLU A 359 20.45 -12.78 -16.91
CA GLU A 359 20.41 -12.16 -18.23
C GLU A 359 19.54 -10.89 -18.20
N ILE A 360 20.09 -9.78 -18.71
CA ILE A 360 19.44 -8.46 -18.67
C ILE A 360 19.16 -7.88 -20.06
N ALA A 361 19.76 -8.42 -21.11
CA ALA A 361 19.69 -7.88 -22.46
C ALA A 361 18.98 -8.82 -23.43
N GLU A 362 19.17 -10.13 -23.28
CA GLU A 362 18.52 -11.13 -24.14
C GLU A 362 17.16 -11.55 -23.55
N PRO A 363 16.06 -11.50 -24.31
CA PRO A 363 14.77 -11.94 -23.82
C PRO A 363 14.65 -13.47 -23.80
N VAL A 364 13.68 -13.97 -23.04
CA VAL A 364 13.38 -15.41 -22.94
C VAL A 364 12.95 -16.00 -24.29
N CYS A 365 12.15 -15.27 -25.05
CA CYS A 365 11.62 -15.73 -26.33
C CYS A 365 12.28 -15.01 -27.51
N GLU A 366 12.38 -15.69 -28.65
CA GLU A 366 12.60 -15.01 -29.93
C GLU A 366 11.41 -14.07 -30.19
N PHE A 367 11.63 -12.92 -30.82
CA PHE A 367 10.58 -11.92 -31.04
C PHE A 367 10.57 -11.37 -32.48
N GLU A 368 9.41 -10.84 -32.89
CA GLU A 368 9.27 -9.99 -34.08
C GLU A 368 8.46 -8.76 -33.65
N GLY A 369 9.07 -7.58 -33.71
CA GLY A 369 8.49 -6.38 -33.12
C GLY A 369 8.41 -6.48 -31.59
N GLU A 370 7.24 -6.21 -31.02
CA GLU A 370 7.01 -6.15 -29.56
C GLU A 370 6.67 -7.52 -28.92
N MET A 371 6.53 -8.58 -29.71
CA MET A 371 5.91 -9.83 -29.26
C MET A 371 6.78 -11.05 -29.57
N CYS A 372 6.70 -12.07 -28.70
CA CYS A 372 7.30 -13.38 -28.94
C CYS A 372 6.86 -14.02 -30.26
N ILE A 373 7.81 -14.61 -30.98
CA ILE A 373 7.60 -15.53 -32.10
C ILE A 373 8.11 -16.92 -31.73
N GLY A 374 7.31 -17.94 -32.05
CA GLY A 374 7.60 -19.31 -31.62
C GLY A 374 7.34 -19.52 -30.13
N SER A 375 7.09 -20.77 -29.75
CA SER A 375 6.82 -21.12 -28.35
C SER A 375 7.99 -21.95 -27.83
N PRO A 376 8.71 -21.51 -26.80
CA PRO A 376 9.19 -22.48 -25.82
C PRO A 376 7.98 -23.28 -25.33
N ASP A 377 8.11 -24.62 -25.27
CA ASP A 377 7.02 -25.50 -24.83
C ASP A 377 6.60 -25.24 -23.36
N SER A 378 7.45 -24.53 -22.60
CA SER A 378 7.18 -23.96 -21.28
C SER A 378 8.34 -23.04 -20.85
N VAL A 379 8.04 -21.84 -20.33
CA VAL A 379 9.01 -20.97 -19.61
C VAL A 379 8.59 -20.93 -18.15
N PRO A 380 9.49 -21.20 -17.18
CA PRO A 380 9.17 -21.03 -15.77
C PRO A 380 9.03 -19.52 -15.42
N PRO A 381 8.17 -19.13 -14.46
CA PRO A 381 8.06 -17.74 -14.02
C PRO A 381 9.38 -17.11 -13.54
N SER A 382 10.25 -17.93 -12.92
CA SER A 382 11.56 -17.57 -12.37
C SER A 382 12.72 -17.92 -13.31
N ASP A 383 12.63 -17.62 -14.61
CA ASP A 383 13.62 -18.05 -15.61
C ASP A 383 15.01 -17.36 -15.49
N GLY A 384 15.12 -16.27 -14.71
CA GLY A 384 16.37 -15.55 -14.49
C GLY A 384 16.72 -14.51 -15.57
N HIS A 385 15.83 -14.22 -16.51
CA HIS A 385 15.93 -13.09 -17.43
C HIS A 385 15.17 -11.88 -16.87
N LEU A 386 15.65 -10.68 -17.20
CA LEU A 386 14.93 -9.42 -16.93
C LEU A 386 13.72 -9.27 -17.86
N PHE A 387 13.89 -9.63 -19.14
CA PHE A 387 12.89 -9.45 -20.19
C PHE A 387 12.31 -10.78 -20.67
N PHE A 388 10.99 -10.84 -20.77
CA PHE A 388 10.27 -11.97 -21.33
C PHE A 388 10.31 -11.94 -22.87
N ASP A 389 9.93 -10.80 -23.44
CA ASP A 389 10.01 -10.50 -24.87
C ASP A 389 10.79 -9.20 -25.11
N SER A 390 10.61 -8.55 -26.25
CA SER A 390 11.43 -7.39 -26.61
C SER A 390 11.17 -6.14 -25.76
N VAL A 391 10.06 -6.05 -25.02
CA VAL A 391 9.74 -4.87 -24.20
C VAL A 391 9.17 -5.22 -22.82
N HIS A 392 8.60 -6.41 -22.65
CA HIS A 392 7.91 -6.79 -21.42
C HIS A 392 8.85 -7.52 -20.45
N PRO A 393 8.83 -7.15 -19.15
CA PRO A 393 9.60 -7.85 -18.13
C PRO A 393 9.06 -9.26 -17.85
N THR A 394 9.91 -10.12 -17.32
CA THR A 394 9.52 -11.45 -16.81
C THR A 394 8.66 -11.34 -15.56
N GLU A 395 8.02 -12.44 -15.17
CA GLU A 395 7.32 -12.53 -13.88
C GLU A 395 8.24 -12.25 -12.70
N LEU A 396 9.47 -12.78 -12.69
CA LEU A 396 10.47 -12.48 -11.67
C LEU A 396 10.67 -10.96 -11.52
N THR A 397 10.82 -10.27 -12.65
CA THR A 397 11.00 -8.81 -12.67
C THR A 397 9.73 -8.09 -12.22
N HIS A 398 8.54 -8.54 -12.64
CA HIS A 398 7.27 -8.02 -12.14
C HIS A 398 7.08 -8.24 -10.63
N ARG A 399 7.54 -9.37 -10.08
CA ARG A 399 7.49 -9.68 -8.65
C ARG A 399 8.39 -8.74 -7.85
N ILE A 400 9.62 -8.52 -8.33
CA ILE A 400 10.56 -7.55 -7.76
C ILE A 400 9.95 -6.15 -7.77
N LEU A 401 9.48 -5.68 -8.94
CA LEU A 401 8.86 -4.37 -9.07
C LEU A 401 7.60 -4.25 -8.21
N GLY A 402 6.74 -5.26 -8.17
CA GLY A 402 5.52 -5.22 -7.39
C GLY A 402 5.77 -5.08 -5.88
N LYS A 403 6.78 -5.77 -5.34
CA LYS A 403 7.23 -5.64 -3.95
C LYS A 403 7.91 -4.28 -3.70
N ALA A 404 8.79 -3.84 -4.61
CA ALA A 404 9.45 -2.53 -4.52
C ALA A 404 8.46 -1.35 -4.60
N ILE A 405 7.45 -1.45 -5.47
CA ILE A 405 6.37 -0.46 -5.61
C ILE A 405 5.53 -0.47 -4.34
N HIS A 406 5.15 -1.64 -3.83
CA HIS A 406 4.41 -1.75 -2.58
C HIS A 406 5.14 -1.09 -1.41
N GLU A 407 6.44 -1.37 -1.26
CA GLU A 407 7.26 -0.67 -0.26
C GLU A 407 7.25 0.83 -0.50
N ALA A 408 7.63 1.28 -1.71
CA ALA A 408 7.74 2.69 -2.03
C ALA A 408 6.45 3.48 -1.75
N ILE A 409 5.28 2.89 -1.99
CA ILE A 409 3.99 3.56 -1.73
C ILE A 409 3.51 3.43 -0.28
N SER A 410 4.01 2.45 0.48
CA SER A 410 3.56 2.19 1.86
C SER A 410 4.49 2.78 2.92
N THR A 411 5.73 3.10 2.56
CA THR A 411 6.75 3.70 3.44
C THR A 411 7.11 5.14 3.05
N ALA A 412 6.61 5.62 1.90
CA ALA A 412 6.72 7.04 1.56
C ALA A 412 5.93 7.90 2.54
N ASP A 413 6.32 9.15 2.66
CA ASP A 413 5.42 10.23 3.07
C ASP A 413 4.38 10.38 1.95
N PHE A 414 3.15 9.93 2.22
CA PHE A 414 2.13 9.89 1.18
C PHE A 414 1.78 11.32 0.80
N ASP A 415 1.29 12.13 1.75
CA ASP A 415 0.75 13.48 1.54
C ASP A 415 1.79 14.59 1.33
N GLY A 416 3.06 14.23 1.47
CA GLY A 416 4.21 15.08 1.15
C GLY A 416 4.45 16.15 2.20
N ASP A 417 4.04 15.91 3.44
CA ASP A 417 4.14 16.83 4.57
C ASP A 417 5.46 16.73 5.37
N THR A 418 6.36 15.85 4.93
CA THR A 418 7.68 15.47 5.45
C THR A 418 7.69 14.45 6.59
N VAL A 419 6.54 13.91 6.97
CA VAL A 419 6.41 12.81 7.92
C VAL A 419 6.08 11.54 7.15
N SER A 420 6.86 10.47 7.36
CA SER A 420 6.57 9.18 6.75
C SER A 420 5.24 8.66 7.25
N ILE A 421 4.53 7.89 6.41
CA ILE A 421 3.25 7.26 6.79
C ILE A 421 3.31 6.57 8.18
N GLU A 422 4.49 6.10 8.64
CA GLU A 422 4.65 5.39 9.92
C GLU A 422 4.52 6.26 11.16
N ASP A 423 4.88 7.52 11.02
CA ASP A 423 4.84 8.52 12.08
C ASP A 423 3.68 9.50 11.88
N ASP A 424 2.93 9.35 10.77
CA ASP A 424 1.86 10.26 10.35
C ASP A 424 0.49 9.82 10.88
N LEU A 425 -0.09 10.64 11.77
CA LEU A 425 -1.43 10.50 12.33
C LEU A 425 -2.50 11.28 11.53
N CYS A 426 -2.08 12.10 10.57
CA CYS A 426 -2.92 12.98 9.75
C CYS A 426 -2.63 12.73 8.25
N PRO A 427 -3.13 11.63 7.67
CA PRO A 427 -2.73 11.15 6.34
C PRO A 427 -3.25 11.96 5.14
N ASN A 428 -3.75 13.19 5.36
CA ASN A 428 -4.20 14.12 4.31
C ASN A 428 -3.72 15.55 4.59
N THR A 429 -2.56 15.69 5.22
CA THR A 429 -2.00 16.97 5.58
C THR A 429 -1.65 17.77 4.33
N PRO A 430 -2.03 19.07 4.26
CA PRO A 430 -1.74 19.88 3.08
C PRO A 430 -0.24 19.96 2.80
N PHE A 431 0.13 19.65 1.55
CA PHE A 431 1.49 19.75 1.05
C PHE A 431 2.16 21.08 1.43
N ASN A 432 3.35 21.01 2.05
CA ASN A 432 4.16 22.14 2.48
C ASN A 432 3.58 22.94 3.69
N GLY A 433 2.67 22.34 4.46
CA GLY A 433 2.24 22.79 5.78
C GLY A 433 3.35 22.74 6.82
N THR A 434 3.21 23.48 7.93
CA THR A 434 4.08 23.26 9.10
C THR A 434 3.38 22.23 9.96
N VAL A 435 3.96 21.04 10.06
CA VAL A 435 3.36 19.89 10.73
C VAL A 435 4.08 19.60 12.04
N ASP A 436 3.37 18.95 12.97
CA ASP A 436 3.96 18.49 14.22
C ASP A 436 4.77 17.19 14.02
N GLU A 437 5.23 16.57 15.11
CA GLU A 437 5.99 15.31 15.06
C GLU A 437 5.15 14.11 14.61
N ASN A 438 3.83 14.27 14.51
CA ASN A 438 2.88 13.24 14.11
C ASN A 438 2.30 13.51 12.71
N GLY A 439 2.92 14.37 11.90
CA GLY A 439 2.41 14.70 10.56
C GLY A 439 1.12 15.52 10.58
N CYS A 440 0.72 16.11 11.70
CA CYS A 440 -0.54 16.86 11.77
C CYS A 440 -0.30 18.37 11.62
N ALA A 441 -1.00 19.00 10.68
CA ALA A 441 -1.07 20.46 10.63
C ALA A 441 -2.07 21.01 11.65
N ALA A 442 -1.92 22.29 12.03
CA ALA A 442 -2.88 22.98 12.89
C ALA A 442 -4.32 22.98 12.33
N SER A 443 -4.49 22.82 11.02
CA SER A 443 -5.80 22.69 10.36
C SER A 443 -6.49 21.35 10.59
N GLU A 444 -5.80 20.39 11.19
CA GLU A 444 -6.30 19.03 11.44
C GLU A 444 -6.32 18.68 12.93
N LEU A 445 -5.79 19.57 13.77
CA LEU A 445 -5.76 19.44 15.22
C LEU A 445 -6.83 20.33 15.86
N ASP A 446 -7.48 19.80 16.88
CA ASP A 446 -8.44 20.51 17.75
C ASP A 446 -8.06 20.13 19.19
N ASP A 447 -7.18 20.93 19.78
CA ASP A 447 -6.49 20.59 21.04
C ASP A 447 -7.43 20.61 22.26
N ASP A 448 -8.47 21.44 22.23
CA ASP A 448 -9.45 21.58 23.31
C ASP A 448 -10.79 20.87 23.04
N ALA A 449 -10.92 20.32 21.83
CA ALA A 449 -12.06 19.55 21.36
C ALA A 449 -13.36 20.35 21.40
N ASP A 450 -13.31 21.67 21.15
CA ASP A 450 -14.48 22.53 21.11
C ASP A 450 -15.22 22.52 19.76
N GLY A 451 -14.61 21.88 18.74
CA GLY A 451 -15.12 21.75 17.39
C GLY A 451 -14.56 22.75 16.39
N VAL A 452 -13.59 23.59 16.78
CA VAL A 452 -12.87 24.53 15.92
C VAL A 452 -11.38 24.13 15.88
N PHE A 453 -10.84 23.89 14.68
CA PHE A 453 -9.44 23.49 14.52
C PHE A 453 -8.46 24.61 14.89
N ASN A 454 -7.27 24.23 15.35
CA ASN A 454 -6.23 25.11 15.91
C ASN A 454 -5.76 26.23 14.95
N ASP A 455 -5.92 26.07 13.63
CA ASP A 455 -5.57 27.11 12.65
C ASP A 455 -6.59 28.27 12.59
N VAL A 456 -7.83 28.01 13.03
CA VAL A 456 -8.93 28.98 13.10
C VAL A 456 -9.24 29.39 14.55
N ASP A 457 -8.95 28.53 15.52
CA ASP A 457 -9.21 28.75 16.93
C ASP A 457 -8.35 29.89 17.52
N GLN A 458 -9.02 30.89 18.08
CA GLN A 458 -8.39 32.04 18.75
C GLN A 458 -8.39 31.90 20.28
N CYS A 459 -9.00 30.83 20.78
CA CYS A 459 -9.36 30.60 22.17
C CYS A 459 -9.00 29.17 22.60
N GLU A 460 -7.69 28.86 22.60
CA GLU A 460 -7.01 27.55 22.80
C GLU A 460 -7.39 26.66 24.01
N ASN A 461 -8.43 26.97 24.79
CA ASN A 461 -8.88 26.19 25.96
C ASN A 461 -10.39 26.37 26.23
N THR A 462 -11.21 26.39 25.21
CA THR A 462 -12.64 26.48 25.37
C THR A 462 -13.22 25.12 25.76
N ALA A 463 -14.19 25.13 26.68
CA ALA A 463 -14.82 23.89 27.10
C ALA A 463 -15.69 23.37 25.95
N ASN A 464 -15.64 22.07 25.67
CA ASN A 464 -16.52 21.37 24.72
C ASN A 464 -18.00 21.53 25.13
N ASP A 465 -18.59 22.63 24.69
CA ASP A 465 -19.98 23.04 24.88
C ASP A 465 -20.47 23.59 23.54
N THR A 466 -20.82 22.67 22.63
CA THR A 466 -21.14 22.93 21.22
C THR A 466 -22.26 23.96 20.99
N ASP A 467 -23.02 24.32 22.03
CA ASP A 467 -24.11 25.28 21.93
C ASP A 467 -23.65 26.74 22.14
N ASN A 468 -22.42 26.98 22.63
CA ASN A 468 -21.96 28.31 23.04
C ASN A 468 -20.60 28.74 22.44
N ILE A 469 -20.07 28.04 21.43
CA ILE A 469 -18.80 28.36 20.75
C ILE A 469 -19.09 29.14 19.45
N ASP A 470 -18.38 30.25 19.23
CA ASP A 470 -18.46 30.99 17.95
C ASP A 470 -17.51 30.43 16.87
N GLU A 471 -17.56 31.00 15.66
CA GLU A 471 -16.73 30.56 14.52
C GLU A 471 -15.22 30.75 14.74
N SER A 472 -14.79 31.38 15.84
CA SER A 472 -13.38 31.59 16.21
C SER A 472 -12.94 30.74 17.40
N GLY A 473 -13.75 29.74 17.80
CA GLY A 473 -13.46 28.86 18.95
C GLY A 473 -13.71 29.55 20.30
N CYS A 474 -14.36 30.72 20.32
CA CYS A 474 -14.50 31.50 21.54
C CYS A 474 -15.88 31.32 22.18
N GLN A 475 -15.91 31.16 23.51
CA GLN A 475 -17.15 31.08 24.26
C GLN A 475 -17.95 32.39 24.18
N THR A 476 -19.17 32.30 23.68
CA THR A 476 -20.10 33.42 23.63
C THR A 476 -20.63 33.73 25.04
N ILE A 477 -20.20 34.87 25.59
CA ILE A 477 -20.80 35.43 26.80
C ILE A 477 -22.09 36.13 26.37
N ILE A 478 -23.25 35.59 26.77
CA ILE A 478 -24.52 36.32 26.67
C ILE A 478 -24.48 37.44 27.71
N GLU A 479 -24.01 38.63 27.34
CA GLU A 479 -24.24 39.84 28.14
C GLU A 479 -25.72 40.24 28.02
N LEU A 480 -26.54 39.84 28.99
CA LEU A 480 -27.93 40.26 29.10
C LEU A 480 -28.01 41.80 29.23
N ALA A 481 -28.89 42.44 28.46
CA ALA A 481 -29.08 43.88 28.57
C ALA A 481 -29.71 44.26 29.93
N ASP A 482 -29.49 45.49 30.39
CA ASP A 482 -30.09 46.01 31.63
C ASP A 482 -31.62 45.81 31.60
N GLY A 483 -32.13 44.88 32.42
CA GLY A 483 -33.55 44.56 32.53
C GLY A 483 -33.98 43.24 31.90
N GLU A 484 -33.05 42.38 31.47
CA GLU A 484 -33.32 41.02 30.97
C GLU A 484 -32.91 39.93 31.97
N PHE A 485 -33.64 38.81 31.97
CA PHE A 485 -33.40 37.62 32.76
C PHE A 485 -33.37 36.39 31.84
N GLN A 486 -32.34 35.55 31.96
CA GLN A 486 -32.24 34.29 31.23
C GLN A 486 -32.81 33.14 32.06
N CYS A 487 -33.82 32.46 31.51
CA CYS A 487 -34.37 31.21 32.03
C CYS A 487 -33.32 30.09 31.97
N ASP A 488 -33.45 29.04 32.79
CA ASP A 488 -32.49 27.92 32.83
C ASP A 488 -32.41 27.16 31.50
N ASN A 489 -33.48 27.19 30.70
CA ASN A 489 -33.53 26.63 29.34
C ASN A 489 -32.92 27.54 28.25
N GLY A 490 -32.38 28.70 28.61
CA GLY A 490 -31.75 29.65 27.70
C GLY A 490 -32.68 30.73 27.13
N ASP A 491 -34.00 30.69 27.38
CA ASP A 491 -34.93 31.72 26.93
C ASP A 491 -34.69 33.04 27.68
N ILE A 492 -34.85 34.19 27.01
CA ILE A 492 -34.70 35.51 27.62
C ILE A 492 -36.06 36.15 27.82
N ILE A 493 -36.36 36.51 29.06
CA ILE A 493 -37.56 37.25 29.46
C ILE A 493 -37.19 38.59 30.10
N SER A 494 -38.19 39.45 30.31
CA SER A 494 -38.00 40.69 31.05
C SER A 494 -37.72 40.39 32.53
N GLN A 495 -36.82 41.14 33.16
CA GLN A 495 -36.59 41.06 34.61
C GLN A 495 -37.87 41.38 35.42
N ASP A 496 -38.80 42.15 34.85
CA ASP A 496 -40.11 42.43 35.44
C ASP A 496 -41.03 41.19 35.48
N SER A 497 -40.69 40.14 34.72
CA SER A 497 -41.42 38.88 34.68
C SER A 497 -40.97 37.87 35.75
N VAL A 498 -39.93 38.18 36.53
CA VAL A 498 -39.40 37.24 37.53
C VAL A 498 -40.18 37.37 38.86
N ASN A 499 -40.72 36.26 39.38
CA ASN A 499 -41.56 36.18 40.58
C ASN A 499 -42.83 37.05 40.52
N ASN A 500 -43.44 37.17 39.34
CA ASN A 500 -44.68 37.91 39.15
C ASN A 500 -45.95 37.03 39.37
N GLY A 501 -45.77 35.72 39.54
CA GLY A 501 -46.82 34.74 39.76
C GLY A 501 -47.42 34.14 38.47
N GLU A 502 -46.87 34.50 37.31
CA GLU A 502 -47.13 33.89 36.01
C GLU A 502 -45.89 33.09 35.59
N GLN A 503 -46.10 31.99 34.88
CA GLN A 503 -44.99 31.16 34.38
C GLN A 503 -44.62 31.67 32.99
N ASP A 504 -43.72 32.65 32.94
CA ASP A 504 -43.20 33.29 31.73
C ASP A 504 -42.01 32.50 31.16
N CYS A 505 -41.18 31.86 32.01
CA CYS A 505 -40.23 30.84 31.56
C CYS A 505 -40.94 29.51 31.32
N ILE A 506 -40.69 28.86 30.17
CA ILE A 506 -41.33 27.56 29.82
C ILE A 506 -41.03 26.48 30.88
N ASP A 507 -39.82 26.50 31.44
CA ASP A 507 -39.39 25.59 32.49
C ASP A 507 -39.83 26.00 33.91
N GLY A 508 -40.39 27.21 34.06
CA GLY A 508 -40.83 27.79 35.34
C GLY A 508 -39.71 28.28 36.24
N SER A 509 -38.51 28.50 35.70
CA SER A 509 -37.34 29.03 36.43
C SER A 509 -37.51 30.47 36.92
N ASP A 510 -38.52 31.20 36.44
CA ASP A 510 -38.86 32.56 36.85
C ASP A 510 -39.61 32.65 38.19
N GLU A 511 -40.21 31.55 38.68
CA GLU A 511 -41.10 31.55 39.85
C GLU A 511 -40.56 30.72 41.03
N THR A 512 -40.31 31.37 42.17
CA THR A 512 -39.86 30.67 43.39
C THR A 512 -41.04 30.12 44.20
N VAL A 513 -41.11 28.79 44.32
CA VAL A 513 -42.19 28.08 45.01
C VAL A 513 -41.99 28.11 46.54
N SER A 514 -42.66 29.00 47.29
CA SER A 514 -42.81 28.85 48.75
C SER A 514 -43.85 29.80 49.42
N GLU A 515 -45.14 29.43 49.45
CA GLU A 515 -45.92 29.11 50.67
C GLU A 515 -47.44 29.07 50.44
N SER A 516 -48.09 28.17 51.20
CA SER A 516 -49.39 27.52 50.94
C SER A 516 -50.67 28.31 51.27
N HIS A 517 -51.70 28.07 50.44
CA HIS A 517 -53.15 27.95 50.70
C HIS A 517 -53.82 28.45 52.02
N THR A 518 -55.01 29.06 51.81
CA THR A 518 -56.28 29.08 52.58
C THR A 518 -56.80 30.37 53.23
N LYS A 519 -58.11 30.56 53.00
CA LYS A 519 -59.04 31.64 53.38
C LYS A 519 -59.21 31.84 54.90
N ALA A 520 -59.40 33.12 55.24
CA ALA A 520 -60.28 33.69 56.27
C ALA A 520 -60.00 33.45 57.77
N GLY A 521 -59.80 34.57 58.49
CA GLY A 521 -60.34 34.79 59.85
C GLY A 521 -59.40 34.57 61.06
N LEU A 522 -58.94 35.69 61.63
CA LEU A 522 -58.64 36.03 63.04
C LEU A 522 -58.91 34.99 64.18
N PRO A 523 -58.28 35.11 65.39
CA PRO A 523 -56.94 34.65 65.78
C PRO A 523 -56.95 33.75 67.04
N THR A 524 -55.76 33.27 67.44
CA THR A 524 -55.16 33.14 68.81
C THR A 524 -54.51 31.80 69.21
N ILE A 525 -53.26 31.92 69.72
CA ILE A 525 -52.53 31.19 70.79
C ILE A 525 -52.37 29.65 70.60
N GLY A 526 -51.22 28.98 70.70
CA GLY A 526 -49.86 29.26 71.15
C GLY A 526 -49.26 27.95 71.73
N ILE A 527 -47.94 27.78 71.58
CA ILE A 527 -47.00 26.97 72.41
C ILE A 527 -46.72 25.48 72.04
N ALA A 528 -45.42 25.27 71.71
CA ALA A 528 -44.46 24.17 72.00
C ALA A 528 -44.63 22.71 71.52
N GLY A 529 -43.65 22.26 70.72
CA GLY A 529 -42.57 21.36 71.18
C GLY A 529 -42.63 19.84 70.83
N ILE A 530 -41.50 19.35 70.29
CA ILE A 530 -40.86 18.02 70.52
C ILE A 530 -41.07 16.88 69.47
N PHE A 531 -39.93 16.53 68.82
CA PHE A 531 -39.35 15.22 68.38
C PHE A 531 -40.18 14.15 67.61
N ILE A 532 -39.59 13.56 66.54
CA ILE A 532 -38.94 12.21 66.46
C ILE A 532 -38.59 11.86 64.99
N ALA A 533 -37.52 11.07 64.84
CA ALA A 533 -36.80 10.54 63.67
C ALA A 533 -37.52 9.50 62.76
N ILE A 534 -36.84 9.14 61.65
CA ILE A 534 -36.49 7.77 61.14
C ILE A 534 -36.13 7.91 59.62
N SER A 535 -34.86 7.80 59.19
CA SER A 535 -34.06 6.61 58.79
C SER A 535 -34.37 6.01 57.40
N GLY A 536 -33.31 5.75 56.62
CA GLY A 536 -33.32 4.79 55.50
C GLY A 536 -32.19 4.99 54.48
N ALA A 537 -31.06 4.32 54.70
CA ALA A 537 -29.86 4.31 53.87
C ALA A 537 -29.75 3.04 52.98
N ILE A 538 -28.68 2.99 52.16
CA ILE A 538 -27.79 1.84 51.77
C ILE A 538 -27.52 1.85 50.23
N ILE A 539 -26.34 2.28 49.73
CA ILE A 539 -24.99 1.61 49.64
C ILE A 539 -24.94 0.62 48.44
N ALA A 540 -23.93 0.48 47.55
CA ALA A 540 -22.44 0.56 47.61
C ALA A 540 -21.89 0.67 46.16
N THR A 541 -20.94 1.56 45.82
CA THR A 541 -19.45 1.44 45.80
C THR A 541 -18.83 0.37 44.88
N ASN A 542 -17.93 0.78 43.97
CA ASN A 542 -16.49 0.70 44.24
C ASN A 542 -15.62 1.52 43.26
N HIS A 543 -14.51 1.99 43.81
CA HIS A 543 -13.53 2.95 43.31
C HIS A 543 -12.15 2.29 43.47
N ARG A 544 -11.15 2.54 42.60
CA ARG A 544 -9.75 2.68 43.04
C ARG A 544 -8.83 3.27 41.97
N ILE A 545 -7.92 4.10 42.49
CA ILE A 545 -6.81 4.82 41.86
C ILE A 545 -5.49 4.29 42.49
N LYS A 546 -4.40 4.35 41.71
CA LYS A 546 -2.95 4.32 42.04
C LYS A 546 -2.31 3.00 42.53
N GLU A 547 -1.43 2.42 41.72
CA GLU A 547 0.05 2.60 41.74
C GLU A 547 0.64 2.21 40.38
#